data_AF-A0A378W227-F1
#
_entry.id   AF-A0A378W227-F1
#
_cell.length_a   1.000
_cell.length_b   1.000
_cell.length_c   1.000
_cell.angle_alpha   90.00
_cell.angle_beta   90.00
_cell.angle_gamma   90.00
#
_symmetry.space_group_name_H-M   'P 1'
#
loop_
_entity.id
_entity.type
_entity.pdbx_description
1 polymer ?
#
loop_
_entity_poly.entity_id
_entity_poly.type
_entity_poly.pdbx_seq_one_letter_code
_entity_poly.pdbx_strand_id
1 'polypeptide(L)'
;MSETQNEQTVQPLVEHLIELRRRLMWMVVGILVCFFGMMPFAQQLYTFIADPLMANLPKDTSMIATDVIAPFFVPVKVTLMAAFLVSLPHTLYQIWAFVAPALYQTKNA
;
A
#
# COMPACT_ATOMS: atom_id res chain seq x y z
N MET A 1 1.26 -41.95 -31.93
CA MET A 1 0.51 -41.49 -30.75
C MET A 1 0.99 -40.08 -30.46
N SER A 2 0.29 -39.13 -31.08
CA SER A 2 0.47 -37.69 -30.99
C SER A 2 0.04 -37.25 -29.59
N GLU A 3 0.88 -36.56 -28.80
CA GLU A 3 0.44 -35.69 -27.66
C GLU A 3 1.59 -35.06 -26.83
N THR A 4 2.68 -34.55 -27.44
CA THR A 4 3.72 -33.80 -26.67
C THR A 4 4.05 -32.44 -27.27
N GLN A 5 3.05 -31.62 -27.60
CA GLN A 5 3.28 -30.26 -28.11
C GLN A 5 2.47 -29.14 -27.42
N ASN A 6 1.87 -29.38 -26.24
CA ASN A 6 1.09 -28.35 -25.53
C ASN A 6 1.56 -28.10 -24.08
N GLU A 7 2.88 -28.13 -23.81
CA GLU A 7 3.44 -27.82 -22.47
C GLU A 7 4.32 -26.57 -22.41
N GLN A 8 4.72 -25.98 -23.55
CA GLN A 8 5.70 -24.88 -23.56
C GLN A 8 5.08 -23.48 -23.45
N THR A 9 3.81 -23.28 -23.84
CA THR A 9 3.16 -21.95 -23.85
C THR A 9 2.50 -21.58 -22.52
N VAL A 10 2.23 -22.55 -21.64
CA VAL A 10 1.63 -22.30 -20.31
C VAL A 10 2.65 -21.72 -19.32
N GLN A 11 3.93 -22.03 -19.52
CA GLN A 11 5.03 -21.64 -18.62
C GLN A 11 5.21 -20.10 -18.46
N PRO A 12 5.21 -19.27 -19.52
CA PRO A 12 5.45 -17.83 -19.37
C PRO A 12 4.35 -17.08 -18.61
N LEU A 13 3.07 -17.43 -18.79
CA LEU A 13 1.97 -16.80 -18.05
C LEU A 13 2.01 -17.17 -16.58
N VAL A 14 2.29 -18.43 -16.27
CA VAL A 14 2.43 -18.91 -14.88
C VAL A 14 3.63 -18.25 -14.20
N GLU A 15 4.77 -18.12 -14.87
CA GLU A 15 5.94 -17.41 -14.37
C GLU A 15 5.65 -15.94 -14.07
N HIS A 16 4.95 -15.26 -14.97
CA HIS A 16 4.55 -13.86 -14.77
C HIS A 16 3.60 -13.69 -13.57
N LEU A 17 2.64 -14.59 -13.37
CA LEU A 17 1.77 -14.59 -12.19
C LEU A 17 2.52 -14.88 -10.88
N ILE A 18 3.51 -15.78 -10.92
CA ILE A 18 4.39 -16.06 -9.78
C ILE A 18 5.21 -14.82 -9.42
N GLU A 19 5.72 -14.10 -10.42
CA GLU A 19 6.42 -12.84 -10.22
C GLU A 19 5.52 -11.77 -9.60
N LEU A 20 4.30 -11.60 -10.11
CA LEU A 20 3.29 -10.70 -9.56
C LEU A 20 3.05 -11.00 -8.08
N ARG A 21 2.78 -12.27 -7.72
CA ARG A 21 2.55 -12.70 -6.35
C ARG A 21 3.73 -12.35 -5.45
N ARG A 22 4.95 -12.66 -5.90
CA ARG A 22 6.18 -12.37 -5.15
C ARG A 22 6.33 -10.87 -4.89
N ARG A 23 6.15 -10.04 -5.92
CA ARG A 23 6.25 -8.57 -5.80
C ARG A 23 5.15 -8.00 -4.91
N LEU A 24 3.93 -8.52 -5.01
CA LEU A 24 2.81 -8.13 -4.15
C LEU A 24 3.12 -8.38 -2.67
N MET A 25 3.68 -9.53 -2.33
CA MET A 25 4.11 -9.83 -0.97
C MET A 25 5.16 -8.81 -0.47
N TRP A 26 6.15 -8.47 -1.29
CA TRP A 26 7.16 -7.47 -0.93
C TRP A 26 6.58 -6.06 -0.77
N MET A 27 5.63 -5.65 -1.62
CA MET A 27 4.93 -4.37 -1.47
C MET A 27 4.16 -4.31 -0.15
N VAL A 28 3.39 -5.36 0.17
CA VAL A 28 2.64 -5.45 1.43
C VAL A 28 3.58 -5.43 2.63
N VAL A 29 4.67 -6.20 2.60
CA VAL A 29 5.68 -6.19 3.68
C VAL A 29 6.32 -4.82 3.83
N GLY A 30 6.66 -4.14 2.74
CA GLY A 30 7.22 -2.78 2.78
C GLY A 30 6.26 -1.78 3.44
N ILE A 31 4.98 -1.80 3.05
CA ILE A 31 3.94 -0.97 3.67
C ILE A 31 3.81 -1.29 5.16
N LEU A 32 3.76 -2.57 5.53
CA LEU A 32 3.65 -2.99 6.94
C LEU A 32 4.86 -2.55 7.76
N VAL A 33 6.08 -2.66 7.24
CA VAL A 33 7.30 -2.20 7.92
C VAL A 33 7.24 -0.69 8.16
N CYS A 34 6.86 0.11 7.15
CA CYS A 34 6.65 1.54 7.32
C CYS A 34 5.57 1.84 8.36
N PHE A 35 4.45 1.10 8.31
CA PHE A 35 3.33 1.27 9.23
C PHE A 35 3.74 0.99 10.69
N PHE A 36 4.34 -0.18 10.96
CA PHE A 36 4.82 -0.53 12.30
C PHE A 36 5.94 0.41 12.79
N GLY A 37 6.77 0.94 11.89
CA GLY A 37 7.76 1.98 12.23
C GLY A 37 7.13 3.32 12.62
N MET A 38 5.97 3.66 12.06
CA MET A 38 5.25 4.91 12.35
C MET A 38 4.20 4.78 13.48
N MET A 39 3.82 3.57 13.88
CA MET A 39 2.89 3.31 15.00
C MET A 39 3.21 4.09 16.30
N PRO A 40 4.46 4.17 16.81
CA PRO A 40 4.74 4.96 18.01
C PRO A 40 4.49 6.46 17.84
N PHE A 41 4.46 6.96 16.60
CA PHE A 41 4.21 8.36 16.26
C PHE A 41 2.74 8.62 15.86
N ALA A 42 1.86 7.63 15.93
CA ALA A 42 0.48 7.73 15.45
C ALA A 42 -0.30 8.87 16.11
N GLN A 43 -0.16 9.02 17.42
CA GLN A 43 -0.84 10.06 18.18
C GLN A 43 -0.35 11.46 17.79
N GLN A 44 0.96 11.62 17.62
CA GLN A 44 1.57 12.89 17.24
C GLN A 44 1.20 13.32 15.82
N LEU A 45 1.12 12.36 14.90
CA LEU A 45 0.65 12.60 13.54
C LEU A 45 -0.84 13.00 13.53
N TYR A 46 -1.66 12.35 14.36
CA TYR A 46 -3.07 12.70 14.49
C TYR A 46 -3.26 14.11 15.03
N THR A 47 -2.60 14.49 16.14
CA THR A 47 -2.72 15.84 16.71
C THR A 47 -2.28 16.91 15.72
N PHE A 48 -1.19 16.66 14.98
CA PHE A 48 -0.72 17.59 13.94
C PHE A 48 -1.77 17.88 12.85
N ILE A 49 -2.56 16.88 12.45
CA ILE A 49 -3.63 17.05 11.46
C ILE A 49 -4.92 17.60 12.11
N ALA A 50 -5.21 17.22 13.35
CA ALA A 50 -6.41 17.63 14.07
C ALA A 50 -6.38 19.09 14.53
N ASP A 51 -5.22 19.60 14.93
CA ASP A 51 -5.02 20.97 15.41
C ASP A 51 -5.56 22.06 14.46
N PRO A 52 -5.19 22.09 13.15
CA PRO A 52 -5.75 23.09 12.22
C PRO A 52 -7.24 22.88 11.95
N LEU A 53 -7.75 21.65 12.07
CA LEU A 53 -9.17 21.36 11.90
C LEU A 53 -9.95 22.00 13.06
N MET A 54 -9.54 21.74 14.31
CA MET A 54 -10.18 22.29 15.51
C MET A 54 -10.13 23.82 15.55
N ALA A 55 -9.06 24.44 15.03
CA ALA A 55 -8.93 25.89 14.94
C ALA A 55 -9.96 26.56 14.02
N ASN A 56 -10.57 25.82 13.09
CA ASN A 56 -11.56 26.33 12.14
C ASN A 56 -13.01 25.96 12.51
N LEU A 57 -13.24 25.32 13.66
CA LEU A 57 -14.60 24.98 14.11
C LEU A 57 -15.19 26.12 14.97
N PRO A 58 -16.48 26.49 14.79
CA PRO A 58 -17.19 27.40 15.69
C PRO A 58 -17.26 26.81 17.11
N LYS A 59 -17.05 27.65 18.13
CA LYS A 59 -16.83 27.28 19.54
C LYS A 59 -18.04 26.69 20.29
N ASP A 60 -19.17 26.42 19.63
CA ASP A 60 -20.47 26.16 20.28
C ASP A 60 -21.15 24.81 19.95
N THR A 61 -20.40 23.79 19.57
CA THR A 61 -20.97 22.42 19.47
C THR A 61 -20.42 21.54 20.58
N SER A 62 -21.23 21.40 21.63
CA SER A 62 -21.04 20.39 22.68
C SER A 62 -20.79 19.02 22.04
N MET A 63 -19.68 18.40 22.45
CA MET A 63 -19.25 17.07 22.00
C MET A 63 -20.22 16.01 22.54
N ILE A 64 -21.32 15.76 21.81
CA ILE A 64 -22.11 14.54 22.01
C ILE A 64 -21.53 13.47 21.08
N ALA A 65 -20.61 12.69 21.65
CA ALA A 65 -20.22 11.34 21.26
C ALA A 65 -20.27 11.02 19.75
N THR A 66 -19.34 11.56 18.98
CA THR A 66 -19.00 11.00 17.66
C THR A 66 -18.07 9.78 17.87
N ASP A 67 -18.69 8.62 18.11
CA ASP A 67 -18.07 7.29 18.29
C ASP A 67 -16.96 7.14 19.35
N VAL A 68 -17.25 6.36 20.41
CA VAL A 68 -16.30 6.02 21.49
C VAL A 68 -15.02 5.34 20.98
N ILE A 69 -15.08 4.76 19.78
CA ILE A 69 -13.98 4.03 19.14
C ILE A 69 -13.15 4.90 18.18
N ALA A 70 -13.64 6.10 17.85
CA ALA A 70 -12.94 7.03 16.96
C ALA A 70 -11.55 7.46 17.46
N PRO A 71 -11.32 7.73 18.76
CA PRO A 71 -9.99 8.07 19.28
C PRO A 71 -8.95 6.95 19.06
N PHE A 72 -9.39 5.71 18.91
CA PHE A 72 -8.52 4.56 18.68
C PHE A 72 -8.27 4.33 17.18
N PHE A 73 -9.32 4.34 16.36
CA PHE A 73 -9.20 4.01 14.93
C PHE A 73 -8.73 5.17 14.06
N VAL A 74 -8.95 6.43 14.46
CA VAL A 74 -8.57 7.58 13.64
C VAL A 74 -7.04 7.72 13.56
N PRO A 75 -6.26 7.69 14.66
CA PRO A 75 -4.81 7.72 14.58
C PRO A 75 -4.25 6.57 13.74
N VAL A 76 -4.77 5.35 13.91
CA VAL A 76 -4.36 4.18 13.13
C VAL A 76 -4.59 4.37 11.63
N LYS A 77 -5.77 4.88 11.23
CA LYS A 77 -6.08 5.18 9.82
C LYS A 77 -5.15 6.23 9.24
N VAL A 78 -4.87 7.28 10.00
CA VAL A 78 -3.96 8.37 9.58
C VAL A 78 -2.54 7.83 9.41
N THR A 79 -2.05 7.03 10.36
CA THR A 79 -0.72 6.39 10.28
C THR A 79 -0.64 5.43 9.11
N LEU A 80 -1.69 4.66 8.82
CA LEU A 80 -1.74 3.76 7.67
C LEU A 80 -1.66 4.54 6.35
N MET A 81 -2.38 5.65 6.24
CA MET A 81 -2.30 6.52 5.07
C MET A 81 -0.90 7.10 4.91
N ALA A 82 -0.30 7.62 5.99
CA ALA A 82 1.04 8.19 5.94
C ALA A 82 2.13 7.15 5.63
N ALA A 83 2.04 5.95 6.22
CA ALA A 83 2.93 4.84 5.91
C ALA A 83 2.80 4.41 4.45
N PHE A 84 1.59 4.38 3.91
CA PHE A 84 1.37 4.13 2.48
C PHE A 84 2.10 5.19 1.63
N LEU A 85 1.93 6.49 1.94
CA LEU A 85 2.64 7.57 1.24
C LEU A 85 4.17 7.41 1.30
N VAL A 86 4.72 7.10 2.48
CA VAL A 86 6.16 6.90 2.68
C VAL A 86 6.66 5.66 1.92
N SER A 87 5.84 4.62 1.82
CA SER A 87 6.17 3.39 1.09
C SER A 87 6.04 3.53 -0.45
N LEU A 88 5.51 4.66 -0.96
CA LEU A 88 5.29 4.85 -2.40
C LEU A 88 6.55 4.65 -3.25
N PRO A 89 7.74 5.17 -2.90
CA PRO A 89 8.94 4.95 -3.71
C PRO A 89 9.28 3.47 -3.87
N HIS A 90 9.13 2.69 -2.79
CA HIS A 90 9.35 1.25 -2.80
C HIS A 90 8.27 0.52 -3.61
N THR A 91 7.00 0.85 -3.36
CA THR A 91 5.85 0.24 -4.04
C THR A 91 5.88 0.51 -5.54
N LEU A 92 6.15 1.76 -5.93
CA LEU A 92 6.23 2.18 -7.33
C LEU A 92 7.38 1.50 -8.05
N TYR A 93 8.53 1.33 -7.39
CA TYR A 93 9.65 0.55 -7.94
C TYR A 93 9.25 -0.92 -8.20
N GLN A 94 8.55 -1.57 -7.26
CA GLN A 94 8.09 -2.95 -7.43
C GLN A 94 7.08 -3.09 -8.58
N ILE A 95 6.16 -2.12 -8.72
CA ILE A 95 5.22 -2.06 -9.85
C ILE A 95 5.98 -1.87 -11.16
N TRP A 96 6.90 -0.91 -11.23
CA TRP A 96 7.66 -0.65 -12.45
C TRP A 96 8.49 -1.86 -12.89
N ALA A 97 9.13 -2.52 -11.94
CA ALA A 97 9.94 -3.70 -12.21
C ALA A 97 9.09 -4.90 -12.68
N PHE A 98 7.79 -4.93 -12.43
CA PHE A 98 6.85 -5.90 -13.02
C PHE A 98 6.39 -5.50 -14.43
N VAL A 99 6.18 -4.20 -14.67
CA VAL A 99 5.68 -3.67 -15.95
C VAL A 99 6.79 -3.61 -17.02
N ALA A 100 8.02 -3.27 -16.66
CA ALA A 100 9.13 -3.14 -17.60
C ALA A 100 9.40 -4.43 -18.42
N PRO A 101 9.46 -5.63 -17.83
CA PRO A 101 9.58 -6.87 -18.60
C PRO A 101 8.46 -7.07 -19.62
N ALA A 102 7.22 -6.64 -19.32
CA ALA A 102 6.09 -6.80 -20.24
C ALA A 102 6.18 -5.86 -21.46
N LEU A 103 6.79 -4.68 -21.31
CA LEU A 103 6.92 -3.69 -22.38
C LEU A 103 8.16 -3.89 -23.27
N TYR A 104 9.29 -4.34 -22.69
CA TYR A 104 10.56 -4.44 -23.42
C TYR A 104 10.76 -5.77 -24.16
N GLN A 105 9.93 -6.79 -23.91
CA GLN A 105 10.00 -8.07 -24.62
C GLN A 105 9.64 -7.96 -26.12
N THR A 106 9.05 -6.85 -26.57
CA THR A 106 8.66 -6.66 -27.98
C THR A 106 9.81 -6.25 -28.92
N LYS A 107 11.07 -6.08 -28.44
CA LYS A 107 12.15 -5.50 -29.27
C LYS A 107 13.28 -6.39 -29.77
N ASN A 108 13.29 -7.70 -29.49
CA ASN A 108 14.33 -8.58 -30.06
C ASN A 108 13.70 -9.77 -30.79
N ALA A 109 13.43 -9.59 -32.08
CA ALA A 109 13.29 -10.63 -33.09
C ALA A 109 14.28 -10.34 -34.21
#